data_AF-A0A1U7LZX0-F1
#
_entry.id   AF-A0A1U7LZX0-F1
#
_cell.length_a   1.000
_cell.length_b   1.000
_cell.length_c   1.000
_cell.angle_alpha   90.00
_cell.angle_beta   90.00
_cell.angle_gamma   90.00
#
_symmetry.space_group_name_H-M   'P 1'
#
loop_
_entity.id
_entity.type
_entity.pdbx_description
1 polymer ?
#
loop_
_entity_poly.entity_id
_entity_poly.type
_entity_poly.pdbx_seq_one_letter_code
_entity_poly.pdbx_strand_id
1 'polypeptide(L)'
;MNKILGYFYKGLGKFFDLILTFLIVIVNIAVDLFSAIRKFFLYVISMGGCLIILIFLNPFAWVGIARNRWLSTIITLAIIVPLLGNVSESFLKYIHYMVTEFFYDRADHYLLGKENEFENISGYGRAYWEKKERERIKQEEEKRKRREEEFNQRFKEFGGFTWTTFDDFSQFEEFFRQAGYGYYDGQSSNYDNYGNYGNNSSQGQRYGFKEQYESACDTLGVNYSADKYEIKLAYRKMAKKYHPDLNKEEGAKEKFQKINAAYEFLNDSNIEMYKKMSGVN
;
A
#
# COMPACT_ATOMS: atom_id res chain seq x y z
N MET A 1 -11.84 -51.10 -27.34
CA MET A 1 -10.72 -50.37 -26.73
C MET A 1 -9.48 -50.55 -27.59
N ASN A 2 -9.07 -49.51 -28.32
CA ASN A 2 -7.87 -49.56 -29.16
C ASN A 2 -6.65 -49.21 -28.31
N LYS A 3 -6.12 -50.19 -27.57
CA LYS A 3 -4.97 -50.01 -26.67
C LYS A 3 -3.75 -49.41 -27.37
N ILE A 4 -3.56 -49.71 -28.66
CA ILE A 4 -2.51 -49.14 -29.50
C ILE A 4 -2.63 -47.62 -29.60
N LEU A 5 -3.85 -47.11 -29.83
CA LEU A 5 -4.10 -45.67 -29.85
C LEU A 5 -3.87 -45.04 -28.47
N GLY A 6 -4.30 -45.72 -27.40
CA GLY A 6 -4.06 -45.25 -26.03
C GLY A 6 -2.58 -45.06 -25.69
N TYR A 7 -1.73 -46.05 -26.01
CA TYR A 7 -0.29 -45.91 -25.84
C TYR A 7 0.34 -44.86 -26.75
N PHE A 8 -0.19 -44.66 -27.96
CA PHE A 8 0.26 -43.61 -28.87
C PHE A 8 -0.02 -42.21 -28.32
N TYR A 9 -1.26 -41.92 -27.87
CA TYR A 9 -1.61 -40.64 -27.24
C TYR A 9 -0.81 -40.39 -25.96
N LYS A 10 -0.56 -41.43 -25.15
CA LYS A 10 0.31 -41.34 -23.97
C LYS A 10 1.77 -40.99 -24.33
N GLY A 11 2.28 -41.58 -25.41
CA GLY A 11 3.60 -41.27 -25.94
C GLY A 11 3.71 -39.83 -26.43
N LEU A 12 2.71 -39.35 -27.19
CA LEU A 12 2.61 -37.96 -27.62
C LEU A 12 2.51 -36.98 -26.44
N GLY A 13 1.71 -37.31 -25.42
CA GLY A 13 1.60 -36.50 -24.20
C GLY A 13 2.95 -36.31 -23.52
N LYS A 14 3.72 -37.39 -23.32
CA LYS A 14 5.09 -37.32 -22.77
C LYS A 14 6.06 -36.52 -23.65
N PHE A 15 5.95 -36.66 -24.97
CA PHE A 15 6.81 -35.92 -25.90
C PHE A 15 6.56 -34.41 -25.85
N PHE A 16 5.29 -34.00 -25.90
CA PHE A 16 4.92 -32.58 -25.79
C PHE A 16 5.22 -32.02 -24.39
N ASP A 17 5.01 -32.81 -23.34
CA ASP A 17 5.36 -32.43 -21.96
C ASP A 17 6.85 -32.08 -21.84
N LEU A 18 7.73 -32.94 -22.37
CA LEU A 18 9.18 -32.70 -22.37
C LEU A 18 9.55 -31.45 -23.18
N ILE A 19 9.05 -31.34 -24.42
CA ILE A 19 9.39 -30.21 -25.30
C ILE A 19 8.91 -28.88 -24.74
N LEU A 20 7.67 -28.83 -24.26
CA LEU A 20 7.09 -27.59 -23.74
C LEU A 20 7.74 -27.20 -22.41
N THR A 21 8.05 -28.16 -21.55
CA THR A 21 8.82 -27.91 -20.32
C THR A 21 10.20 -27.36 -20.65
N PHE A 22 10.92 -27.96 -21.59
CA PHE A 22 12.23 -27.49 -22.04
C PHE A 22 12.15 -26.07 -22.64
N LEU A 23 11.12 -25.79 -23.44
CA LEU A 23 10.89 -24.46 -24.01
C LEU A 23 10.61 -23.41 -22.93
N ILE A 24 9.80 -23.74 -21.93
CA ILE A 24 9.53 -22.85 -20.78
C ILE A 24 10.83 -22.51 -20.05
N VAL A 25 11.69 -23.51 -19.79
CA VAL A 25 12.97 -23.30 -19.11
C VAL A 25 13.88 -22.38 -19.92
N ILE A 26 14.02 -22.59 -21.23
CA ILE A 26 14.84 -21.73 -22.10
C ILE A 26 14.33 -20.29 -22.09
N VAL A 27 13.02 -20.11 -22.25
CA VAL A 27 12.41 -18.77 -22.28
C VAL A 27 12.60 -18.07 -20.92
N ASN A 28 12.41 -18.78 -19.81
CA ASN A 28 12.63 -18.22 -18.47
C ASN A 28 14.09 -17.81 -18.27
N ILE A 29 15.06 -18.65 -18.64
CA ILE A 29 16.49 -18.33 -18.55
C ILE A 29 16.82 -17.08 -19.39
N ALA A 30 16.29 -16.98 -20.61
CA ALA A 30 16.51 -15.82 -21.47
C ALA A 30 15.91 -14.55 -20.83
N VAL A 31 14.67 -14.61 -20.35
CA VAL A 31 13.98 -13.48 -19.71
C VAL A 31 14.70 -13.02 -18.46
N ASP A 32 15.15 -13.95 -17.61
CA ASP A 32 15.88 -13.64 -16.39
C ASP A 32 17.23 -12.98 -16.70
N LEU A 33 17.95 -13.49 -17.71
CA LEU A 33 19.19 -12.88 -18.18
C LEU A 33 18.98 -11.44 -18.65
N PHE A 34 17.96 -11.19 -19.50
CA PHE A 34 17.66 -9.84 -19.97
C PHE A 34 17.15 -8.91 -18.86
N SER A 35 16.38 -9.44 -17.91
CA SER A 35 15.92 -8.70 -16.73
C SER A 35 17.09 -8.31 -15.82
N ALA A 36 18.06 -9.21 -15.62
CA ALA A 36 19.29 -8.95 -14.88
C ALA A 36 20.15 -7.88 -15.56
N ILE A 37 20.33 -7.98 -16.88
CA ILE A 37 21.04 -6.97 -17.69
C ILE A 37 20.36 -5.60 -17.54
N ARG A 38 19.03 -5.53 -17.66
CA ARG A 38 18.28 -4.28 -17.47
C ARG A 38 18.49 -3.70 -16.07
N LYS A 39 18.41 -4.52 -15.02
CA LYS A 39 18.64 -4.08 -13.63
C LYS A 39 20.07 -3.58 -13.43
N PHE A 40 21.05 -4.25 -14.03
CA PHE A 40 22.44 -3.81 -14.01
C PHE A 40 22.61 -2.43 -14.66
N PHE A 41 22.02 -2.21 -15.85
CA PHE A 41 22.05 -0.90 -16.49
C PHE A 41 21.34 0.18 -15.66
N LEU A 42 20.19 -0.11 -15.05
CA LEU A 42 19.50 0.82 -14.16
C LEU A 42 20.32 1.15 -12.92
N TYR A 43 21.04 0.17 -12.36
CA TYR A 43 21.94 0.38 -11.23
C TYR A 43 23.15 1.25 -11.61
N VAL A 44 23.75 1.00 -12.78
CA VAL A 44 24.83 1.83 -13.33
C VAL A 44 24.36 3.27 -13.55
N ILE A 45 23.16 3.45 -14.09
CA ILE A 45 22.52 4.77 -14.24
C ILE A 45 22.29 5.43 -12.87
N SER A 46 21.81 4.65 -11.89
CA SER A 46 21.59 5.13 -10.52
C SER A 46 22.88 5.56 -9.82
N MET A 47 24.00 4.86 -10.04
CA MET A 47 25.30 5.23 -9.45
C MET A 47 25.93 6.46 -10.12
N GLY A 48 25.65 6.70 -11.41
CA GLY A 48 26.17 7.89 -12.10
C GLY A 48 25.46 9.21 -11.74
N GLY A 49 24.37 9.16 -10.97
CA GLY A 49 23.72 10.33 -10.37
C GLY A 49 23.36 11.45 -11.37
N CYS A 50 23.47 12.71 -10.93
CA CYS A 50 23.13 13.89 -11.72
C CYS A 50 23.97 14.05 -13.00
N LEU A 51 25.17 13.45 -13.08
CA LEU A 51 26.02 13.52 -14.28
C LEU A 51 25.44 12.76 -15.47
N ILE A 52 24.82 11.60 -15.22
CA ILE A 52 24.13 10.83 -16.26
C ILE A 52 22.86 11.54 -16.74
N ILE A 53 22.14 12.22 -15.84
CA ILE A 53 20.96 13.01 -16.19
C ILE A 53 21.34 14.14 -17.15
N LEU A 54 22.49 14.81 -16.95
CA LEU A 54 22.99 15.84 -17.87
C LEU A 54 23.36 15.29 -19.25
N ILE A 55 23.85 14.05 -19.33
CA ILE A 55 24.12 13.36 -20.60
C ILE A 55 22.80 13.02 -21.30
N PHE A 56 21.79 12.52 -20.57
CA PHE A 56 20.46 12.22 -21.12
C PHE A 56 19.67 13.46 -21.53
N LEU A 57 19.91 14.63 -20.91
CA LEU A 57 19.32 15.91 -21.29
C LEU A 57 19.94 16.51 -22.56
N ASN A 58 21.12 16.03 -22.97
CA ASN A 58 21.80 16.52 -24.16
C ASN A 58 21.30 15.74 -25.41
N PRO A 59 20.57 16.39 -26.35
CA PRO A 59 20.04 15.72 -27.54
C PRO A 59 21.13 15.12 -28.44
N PHE A 60 22.37 15.62 -28.39
CA PHE A 60 23.50 15.04 -29.12
C PHE A 60 23.97 13.69 -28.57
N ALA A 61 23.78 13.42 -27.27
CA ALA A 61 24.10 12.13 -26.68
C ALA A 61 23.16 11.03 -27.19
N TRP A 62 21.87 11.34 -27.32
CA TRP A 62 20.89 10.45 -27.94
C TRP A 62 21.20 10.18 -29.41
N VAL A 63 21.65 11.19 -30.16
CA VAL A 63 22.12 11.01 -31.55
C VAL A 63 23.35 10.10 -31.61
N GLY A 64 24.29 10.21 -30.66
CA GLY A 64 25.46 9.33 -30.57
C GLY A 64 25.09 7.86 -30.27
N ILE A 65 24.17 7.63 -29.34
CA ILE A 65 23.66 6.29 -29.01
C ILE A 65 22.85 5.70 -30.18
N ALA A 66 22.03 6.52 -30.84
CA ALA A 66 21.23 6.11 -31.99
C ALA A 66 22.06 5.86 -33.27
N ARG A 67 23.22 6.52 -33.42
CA ARG A 67 24.15 6.29 -34.54
C ARG A 67 24.79 4.90 -34.47
N ASN A 68 25.00 4.37 -33.27
CA ASN A 68 25.44 3.01 -33.06
C ASN A 68 24.25 2.05 -33.15
N ARG A 69 24.04 1.51 -34.35
CA ARG A 69 22.97 0.53 -34.66
C ARG A 69 22.93 -0.63 -33.67
N TRP A 70 24.09 -1.07 -33.19
CA TRP A 70 24.21 -2.20 -32.27
C TRP A 70 23.81 -1.87 -30.82
N LEU A 71 24.13 -0.66 -30.33
CA LEU A 71 23.76 -0.24 -28.98
C LEU A 71 22.26 0.03 -28.88
N SER A 72 21.70 0.72 -29.87
CA SER A 72 20.25 0.95 -29.94
C SER A 72 19.45 -0.35 -30.03
N THR A 73 19.91 -1.36 -30.77
CA THR A 73 19.23 -2.67 -30.81
C THR A 73 19.32 -3.39 -29.47
N ILE A 74 20.46 -3.36 -28.79
CA ILE A 74 20.63 -4.01 -27.47
C ILE A 74 19.75 -3.34 -26.41
N ILE A 75 19.71 -2.01 -26.37
CA ILE A 75 18.88 -1.27 -25.42
C ILE A 75 17.39 -1.56 -25.67
N THR A 76 16.98 -1.54 -26.93
CA THR A 76 15.60 -1.85 -27.33
C THR A 76 15.22 -3.27 -26.92
N LEU A 77 16.10 -4.24 -27.19
CA LEU A 77 15.88 -5.65 -26.85
C LEU A 77 15.88 -5.88 -25.33
N ALA A 78 16.73 -5.19 -24.57
CA ALA A 78 16.76 -5.24 -23.11
C ALA A 78 15.50 -4.65 -22.44
N ILE A 79 14.77 -3.76 -23.13
CA ILE A 79 13.47 -3.24 -22.65
C ILE A 79 12.32 -4.16 -23.08
N ILE A 80 12.33 -4.62 -24.34
CA ILE A 80 11.24 -5.39 -24.93
C ILE A 80 11.20 -6.82 -24.39
N VAL A 81 12.34 -7.50 -24.26
CA VAL A 81 12.38 -8.92 -23.88
C VAL A 81 11.83 -9.18 -22.47
N PRO A 82 12.16 -8.40 -21.42
CA PRO A 82 11.57 -8.61 -20.10
C PRO A 82 10.05 -8.36 -20.05
N LEU A 83 9.53 -7.49 -20.91
CA LEU A 83 8.08 -7.24 -21.01
C LEU A 83 7.36 -8.43 -21.66
N LEU A 84 7.94 -8.98 -22.73
CA LEU A 84 7.42 -10.19 -23.38
C LEU A 84 7.60 -11.45 -22.52
N GLY A 85 8.57 -11.48 -21.62
CA GLY A 85 8.85 -12.62 -20.76
C GLY A 85 7.67 -13.06 -19.91
N ASN A 86 7.05 -12.12 -19.19
CA ASN A 86 5.91 -12.43 -18.31
C ASN A 86 4.70 -12.97 -19.09
N VAL A 87 4.48 -12.46 -20.30
CA VAL A 87 3.38 -12.87 -21.18
C VAL A 87 3.68 -14.23 -21.81
N SER A 88 4.91 -14.43 -22.31
CA SER A 88 5.34 -15.66 -22.95
C SER A 88 5.38 -16.84 -21.99
N GLU A 89 5.86 -16.66 -20.75
CA GLU A 89 5.83 -17.71 -19.73
C GLU A 89 4.39 -18.13 -19.40
N SER A 90 3.50 -17.16 -19.19
CA SER A 90 2.08 -17.44 -18.91
C SER A 90 1.38 -18.16 -20.07
N PHE A 91 1.71 -17.79 -21.30
CA PHE A 91 1.18 -18.38 -22.52
C PHE A 91 1.73 -19.79 -22.77
N LEU A 92 3.02 -20.01 -22.53
CA LEU A 92 3.66 -21.33 -22.66
C LEU A 92 3.12 -22.31 -21.62
N LYS A 93 2.92 -21.87 -20.37
CA LYS A 93 2.25 -22.69 -19.34
C LYS A 93 0.80 -23.02 -19.72
N TYR A 94 0.10 -22.08 -20.33
CA TYR A 94 -1.25 -22.30 -20.87
C TYR A 94 -1.25 -23.36 -21.97
N ILE A 95 -0.37 -23.24 -22.98
CA ILE A 95 -0.23 -24.24 -24.05
C ILE A 95 0.19 -25.59 -23.47
N HIS A 96 1.17 -25.61 -22.56
CA HIS A 96 1.65 -26.81 -21.89
C HIS A 96 0.51 -27.56 -21.21
N TYR A 97 -0.26 -26.88 -20.35
CA TYR A 97 -1.41 -27.49 -19.69
C TYR A 97 -2.44 -28.01 -20.70
N MET A 98 -2.85 -27.18 -21.68
CA MET A 98 -3.86 -27.59 -22.66
C MET A 98 -3.42 -28.82 -23.47
N VAL A 99 -2.19 -28.82 -23.96
CA VAL A 99 -1.68 -29.88 -24.83
C VAL A 99 -1.48 -31.15 -24.02
N THR A 100 -0.81 -31.08 -22.87
CA THR A 100 -0.56 -32.26 -22.04
C THR A 100 -1.84 -32.91 -21.55
N GLU A 101 -2.76 -32.12 -20.97
CA GLU A 101 -4.01 -32.65 -20.43
C GLU A 101 -4.89 -33.22 -21.54
N PHE A 102 -4.96 -32.57 -22.71
CA PHE A 102 -5.69 -33.09 -23.87
C PHE A 102 -5.15 -34.46 -24.33
N PHE A 103 -3.82 -34.62 -24.44
CA PHE A 103 -3.22 -35.87 -24.87
C PHE A 103 -3.35 -36.97 -23.80
N TYR A 104 -3.25 -36.63 -22.52
CA TYR A 104 -3.42 -37.59 -21.42
C TYR A 104 -4.88 -38.04 -21.26
N ASP A 105 -5.84 -37.13 -21.33
CA ASP A 105 -7.26 -37.48 -21.23
C ASP A 105 -7.70 -38.35 -22.41
N ARG A 106 -7.19 -38.06 -23.62
CA ARG A 106 -7.43 -38.92 -24.78
C ARG A 106 -6.79 -40.30 -24.64
N ALA A 107 -5.59 -40.37 -24.05
CA ALA A 107 -4.94 -41.63 -23.74
C ALA A 107 -5.78 -42.45 -22.74
N ASP A 108 -6.26 -41.81 -21.67
CA ASP A 108 -7.08 -42.44 -20.63
C ASP A 108 -8.44 -42.90 -21.17
N HIS A 109 -9.06 -42.14 -22.06
CA HIS A 109 -10.27 -42.58 -22.77
C HIS A 109 -10.04 -43.88 -23.55
N TYR A 110 -8.92 -44.00 -24.29
CA TYR A 110 -8.62 -45.21 -25.06
C TYR A 110 -8.09 -46.38 -24.22
N LEU A 111 -7.44 -46.11 -23.08
CA LEU A 111 -6.83 -47.11 -22.19
C LEU A 111 -7.80 -47.62 -21.12
N LEU A 112 -8.50 -46.71 -20.45
CA LEU A 112 -9.35 -46.95 -19.28
C LEU A 112 -10.84 -46.86 -19.59
N GLY A 113 -11.23 -46.30 -20.75
CA GLY A 113 -12.63 -46.09 -21.10
C GLY A 113 -13.30 -44.96 -20.32
N LYS A 114 -12.49 -44.08 -19.71
CA LYS A 114 -12.96 -42.87 -19.03
C LYS A 114 -13.57 -41.92 -20.05
N GLU A 115 -14.70 -41.30 -19.74
CA GLU A 115 -15.24 -40.21 -20.56
C GLU A 115 -14.25 -39.04 -20.61
N ASN A 116 -14.17 -38.37 -21.75
CA ASN A 116 -13.26 -37.23 -21.89
C ASN A 116 -13.79 -36.07 -21.04
N GLU A 117 -12.90 -35.38 -20.34
CA GLU A 117 -13.27 -34.24 -19.48
C GLU A 117 -13.83 -33.07 -20.31
N PHE A 118 -13.29 -32.90 -21.52
CA PHE A 118 -13.81 -31.93 -22.50
C PHE A 118 -13.77 -32.52 -23.91
N GLU A 119 -14.79 -32.20 -24.72
CA GLU A 119 -14.83 -32.60 -26.15
C GLU A 119 -13.81 -31.84 -27.01
N ASN A 120 -13.51 -30.60 -26.64
CA ASN A 120 -12.66 -29.69 -27.41
C ASN A 120 -11.45 -29.22 -26.59
N ILE A 121 -10.33 -28.97 -27.26
CA ILE A 121 -9.09 -28.46 -26.64
C ILE A 121 -9.30 -27.11 -25.93
N SER A 122 -10.26 -26.30 -26.39
CA SER A 122 -10.63 -25.02 -25.77
C SER A 122 -11.26 -25.18 -24.38
N GLY A 123 -11.81 -26.35 -24.06
CA GLY A 123 -12.32 -26.68 -22.71
C GLY A 123 -11.20 -26.67 -21.67
N TYR A 124 -10.08 -27.31 -21.99
CA TYR A 124 -8.87 -27.32 -21.16
C TYR A 124 -8.31 -25.90 -20.95
N GLY A 125 -8.42 -25.04 -21.98
CA GLY A 125 -8.03 -23.65 -21.87
C GLY A 125 -8.85 -22.89 -20.82
N ARG A 126 -10.18 -23.07 -20.80
CA ARG A 126 -11.05 -22.48 -19.76
C ARG A 126 -10.73 -23.02 -18.38
N ALA A 127 -10.54 -24.33 -18.24
CA ALA A 127 -10.18 -24.97 -16.98
C ALA A 127 -8.86 -24.42 -16.39
N TYR A 128 -7.86 -24.14 -17.25
CA TYR A 128 -6.61 -23.49 -16.81
C TYR A 128 -6.84 -22.10 -16.21
N TRP A 129 -7.63 -21.25 -16.88
CA TRP A 129 -7.91 -19.90 -16.39
C TRP A 129 -8.70 -19.91 -15.09
N GLU A 130 -9.69 -20.81 -14.95
CA GLU A 130 -10.41 -20.97 -13.69
C GLU A 130 -9.50 -21.43 -12.55
N LYS A 131 -8.59 -22.37 -12.80
CA LYS A 131 -7.62 -22.82 -11.80
C LYS A 131 -6.73 -21.67 -11.34
N LYS A 132 -6.21 -20.88 -12.29
CA LYS A 132 -5.38 -19.71 -12.02
C LYS A 132 -6.12 -18.63 -11.23
N GLU A 133 -7.40 -18.42 -11.53
CA GLU A 133 -8.25 -17.48 -10.80
C GLU A 133 -8.51 -17.93 -9.36
N ARG A 134 -8.83 -19.21 -9.16
CA ARG A 134 -9.00 -19.81 -7.83
C ARG A 134 -7.72 -19.69 -6.99
N GLU A 135 -6.56 -19.89 -7.60
CA GLU A 135 -5.26 -19.69 -6.93
C GLU A 135 -5.01 -18.22 -6.56
N ARG A 136 -5.36 -17.28 -7.45
CA ARG A 136 -5.22 -15.84 -7.18
C ARG A 136 -6.08 -15.39 -6.01
N ILE A 137 -7.36 -15.81 -5.98
CA ILE A 137 -8.28 -15.50 -4.89
C ILE A 137 -7.73 -16.05 -3.55
N LYS A 138 -7.26 -17.30 -3.54
CA LYS A 138 -6.65 -17.90 -2.34
C LYS A 138 -5.42 -17.13 -1.85
N GLN A 139 -4.52 -16.73 -2.76
CA GLN A 139 -3.34 -15.95 -2.40
C GLN A 139 -3.71 -14.56 -1.84
N GLU A 140 -4.75 -13.93 -2.36
CA GLU A 140 -5.24 -12.65 -1.85
C GLU A 140 -5.87 -12.78 -0.46
N GLU A 141 -6.66 -13.83 -0.23
CA GLU A 141 -7.21 -14.16 1.09
C GLU A 141 -6.10 -14.43 2.11
N GLU A 142 -5.08 -15.21 1.75
CA GLU A 142 -3.91 -15.45 2.61
C GLU A 142 -3.17 -14.16 2.93
N LYS A 143 -2.94 -13.27 1.94
CA LYS A 143 -2.32 -11.96 2.17
C LYS A 143 -3.18 -11.05 3.05
N ARG A 144 -4.52 -11.15 2.96
CA ARG A 144 -5.43 -10.42 3.86
C ARG A 144 -5.29 -10.93 5.29
N LYS A 145 -5.32 -12.25 5.49
CA LYS A 145 -5.12 -12.88 6.80
C LYS A 145 -3.76 -12.54 7.41
N ARG A 146 -2.68 -12.65 6.64
CA ARG A 146 -1.33 -12.25 7.11
C ARG A 146 -1.26 -10.79 7.52
N ARG A 147 -1.84 -9.88 6.73
CA ARG A 147 -1.89 -8.45 7.10
C ARG A 147 -2.72 -8.20 8.36
N GLU A 148 -3.81 -8.93 8.54
CA GLU A 148 -4.65 -8.83 9.74
C GLU A 148 -3.92 -9.39 10.97
N GLU A 149 -3.20 -10.51 10.82
CA GLU A 149 -2.35 -11.08 11.86
C GLU A 149 -1.19 -10.16 12.22
N GLU A 150 -0.46 -9.63 11.22
CA GLU A 150 0.60 -8.63 11.39
C GLU A 150 0.05 -7.37 12.06
N PHE A 151 -1.11 -6.88 11.63
CA PHE A 151 -1.79 -5.75 12.25
C PHE A 151 -2.13 -6.07 13.71
N ASN A 152 -2.70 -7.24 13.99
CA ASN A 152 -3.08 -7.67 15.33
C ASN A 152 -1.85 -7.86 16.24
N GLN A 153 -0.74 -8.39 15.71
CA GLN A 153 0.52 -8.53 16.43
C GLN A 153 1.13 -7.16 16.74
N ARG A 154 1.27 -6.29 15.73
CA ARG A 154 1.75 -4.91 15.93
C ARG A 154 0.85 -4.16 16.92
N PHE A 155 -0.46 -4.37 16.84
CA PHE A 155 -1.42 -3.78 17.76
C PHE A 155 -1.21 -4.24 19.20
N LYS A 156 -0.92 -5.53 19.43
CA LYS A 156 -0.58 -6.07 20.76
C LYS A 156 0.77 -5.57 21.27
N GLU A 157 1.80 -5.55 20.43
CA GLU A 157 3.14 -5.05 20.79
C GLU A 157 3.12 -3.55 21.13
N PHE A 158 2.27 -2.78 20.46
CA PHE A 158 2.04 -1.36 20.74
C PHE A 158 1.19 -1.13 22.01
N GLY A 159 1.02 -2.16 22.84
CA GLY A 159 0.28 -2.10 24.10
C GLY A 159 -1.23 -2.30 23.99
N GLY A 160 -1.76 -2.60 22.79
CA GLY A 160 -3.18 -2.81 22.55
C GLY A 160 -4.02 -1.58 22.89
N PHE A 161 -4.44 -0.81 21.88
CA PHE A 161 -5.37 0.30 22.09
C PHE A 161 -6.80 -0.21 22.33
N THR A 162 -7.00 -1.01 23.36
CA THR A 162 -8.32 -1.34 23.90
C THR A 162 -8.76 -0.17 24.76
N TRP A 163 -9.99 0.31 24.53
CA TRP A 163 -10.59 1.49 25.19
C TRP A 163 -10.70 1.39 26.73
N THR A 164 -10.21 0.30 27.31
CA THR A 164 -10.28 -0.06 28.74
C THR A 164 -8.92 -0.07 29.45
N THR A 165 -7.80 0.25 28.78
CA THR A 165 -6.45 0.12 29.40
C THR A 165 -5.90 1.42 30.00
N PHE A 166 -6.56 2.56 29.82
CA PHE A 166 -6.13 3.84 30.39
C PHE A 166 -7.02 4.27 31.55
N ASP A 167 -6.89 3.58 32.69
CA ASP A 167 -7.43 4.07 33.97
C ASP A 167 -6.71 5.36 34.42
N ASP A 168 -5.47 5.58 33.98
CA ASP A 168 -4.71 6.81 34.18
C ASP A 168 -4.30 7.45 32.83
N PHE A 169 -4.61 8.74 32.67
CA PHE A 169 -4.34 9.49 31.43
C PHE A 169 -2.89 9.95 31.30
N SER A 170 -2.15 9.99 32.40
CA SER A 170 -0.72 10.36 32.39
C SER A 170 0.07 9.52 31.37
N GLN A 171 -0.24 8.22 31.31
CA GLN A 171 0.37 7.27 30.38
C GLN A 171 -0.06 7.49 28.92
N PHE A 172 -1.29 7.95 28.68
CA PHE A 172 -1.75 8.33 27.34
C PHE A 172 -1.02 9.59 26.86
N GLU A 173 -0.85 10.59 27.72
CA GLU A 173 -0.15 11.83 27.42
C GLU A 173 1.34 11.61 27.17
N GLU A 174 1.98 10.72 27.94
CA GLU A 174 3.38 10.32 27.76
C GLU A 174 3.62 9.55 26.45
N PHE A 175 2.68 8.68 26.09
CA PHE A 175 2.69 7.97 24.80
C PHE A 175 2.64 8.95 23.61
N PHE A 176 1.76 9.97 23.64
CA PHE A 176 1.70 10.99 22.58
C PHE A 176 2.96 11.88 22.57
N ARG A 177 3.57 12.18 23.73
CA ARG A 177 4.88 12.83 23.82
C ARG A 177 5.98 12.01 23.15
N GLN A 178 6.05 10.71 23.42
CA GLN A 178 7.08 9.84 22.87
C GLN A 178 6.93 9.62 21.35
N ALA A 179 5.71 9.65 20.83
CA ALA A 179 5.42 9.59 19.40
C ALA A 179 5.75 10.89 18.62
N GLY A 180 6.32 11.91 19.28
CA GLY A 180 6.69 13.19 18.66
C GLY A 180 5.53 14.15 18.41
N TYR A 181 4.37 13.88 19.03
CA TYR A 181 3.16 14.70 18.92
C TYR A 181 2.79 15.41 20.23
N GLY A 182 3.65 15.33 21.26
CA GLY A 182 3.40 15.99 22.52
C GLY A 182 4.06 17.36 22.64
N TYR A 183 3.36 18.23 23.37
CA TYR A 183 3.82 19.38 24.16
C TYR A 183 5.21 19.95 23.80
N TYR A 184 5.23 21.00 22.97
CA TYR A 184 6.40 21.87 22.82
C TYR A 184 6.56 22.72 24.07
N ASP A 185 7.29 22.21 25.06
CA ASP A 185 7.89 23.05 26.08
C ASP A 185 9.18 23.67 25.51
N GLY A 186 9.14 24.98 25.29
CA GLY A 186 10.33 25.81 25.21
C GLY A 186 11.17 25.76 23.92
N GLN A 187 10.67 26.30 22.81
CA GLN A 187 11.43 27.31 22.05
C GLN A 187 10.56 27.98 20.99
N SER A 188 10.60 29.31 20.99
CA SER A 188 10.06 30.18 19.95
C SER A 188 10.34 29.61 18.55
N SER A 189 9.29 29.22 17.84
CA SER A 189 9.32 28.99 16.40
C SER A 189 7.97 29.33 15.82
N ASN A 190 8.00 30.25 14.86
CA ASN A 190 6.88 30.75 14.08
C ASN A 190 5.91 29.64 13.69
N TYR A 191 4.78 29.57 14.37
CA TYR A 191 3.56 29.11 13.73
C TYR A 191 3.10 30.26 12.86
N ASP A 192 3.16 30.08 11.55
CA ASP A 192 2.71 31.09 10.61
C ASP A 192 1.29 31.53 10.95
N ASN A 193 1.25 32.82 11.24
CA ASN A 193 0.12 33.68 11.50
C ASN A 193 -1.04 33.43 10.52
N TYR A 194 -2.05 32.69 10.99
CA TYR A 194 -3.43 32.84 10.54
C TYR A 194 -4.21 33.57 11.63
N GLY A 195 -3.97 34.87 11.75
CA GLY A 195 -4.65 35.70 12.74
C GLY A 195 -3.95 37.03 13.00
N ASN A 196 -3.75 37.83 11.95
CA ASN A 196 -3.35 39.22 12.12
C ASN A 196 -4.55 40.01 12.64
N TYR A 197 -4.61 40.21 13.95
CA TYR A 197 -5.25 41.40 14.53
C TYR A 197 -4.35 41.96 15.63
N GLY A 198 -3.53 42.93 15.22
CA GLY A 198 -2.73 43.75 16.12
C GLY A 198 -3.60 44.58 17.07
N ASN A 199 -3.38 44.33 18.36
CA ASN A 199 -3.00 45.25 19.44
C ASN A 199 -3.79 46.56 19.75
N ASN A 200 -3.82 46.84 21.06
CA ASN A 200 -4.17 48.07 21.79
C ASN A 200 -5.65 48.36 22.11
N SER A 201 -6.06 47.94 23.31
CA SER A 201 -6.79 48.76 24.32
C SER A 201 -7.32 47.84 25.43
N SER A 202 -7.17 48.27 26.68
CA SER A 202 -7.50 47.51 27.91
C SER A 202 -9.00 47.21 28.14
N GLN A 203 -9.81 47.19 27.07
CA GLN A 203 -11.22 46.79 27.08
C GLN A 203 -11.60 45.84 25.92
N GLY A 204 -10.70 45.58 24.95
CA GLY A 204 -10.96 44.71 23.79
C GLY A 204 -10.65 43.22 23.98
N GLN A 205 -10.05 42.83 25.11
CA GLN A 205 -9.52 41.47 25.32
C GLN A 205 -10.59 40.40 25.66
N ARG A 206 -11.82 40.81 26.01
CA ARG A 206 -12.86 39.85 26.46
C ARG A 206 -13.70 39.27 25.32
N TYR A 207 -13.83 39.98 24.20
CA TYR A 207 -14.64 39.50 23.07
C TYR A 207 -13.94 38.40 22.26
N GLY A 208 -12.61 38.43 22.14
CA GLY A 208 -11.86 37.38 21.43
C GLY A 208 -11.70 36.07 22.21
N PHE A 209 -11.54 36.13 23.53
CA PHE A 209 -11.35 34.93 24.35
C PHE A 209 -12.57 33.99 24.33
N LYS A 210 -13.77 34.57 24.43
CA LYS A 210 -15.03 33.80 24.44
C LYS A 210 -15.20 33.03 23.12
N GLU A 211 -15.01 33.70 21.99
CA GLU A 211 -15.13 33.12 20.66
C GLU A 211 -14.07 32.03 20.41
N GLN A 212 -12.84 32.27 20.88
CA GLN A 212 -11.76 31.27 20.81
C GLN A 212 -12.07 30.02 21.65
N TYR A 213 -12.69 30.18 22.83
CA TYR A 213 -13.12 29.07 23.68
C TYR A 213 -14.24 28.26 23.03
N GLU A 214 -15.28 28.93 22.52
CA GLU A 214 -16.38 28.27 21.81
C GLU A 214 -15.86 27.50 20.58
N SER A 215 -14.97 28.10 19.79
CA SER A 215 -14.34 27.45 18.63
C SER A 215 -13.49 26.22 19.01
N ALA A 216 -12.78 26.27 20.14
CA ALA A 216 -12.02 25.13 20.65
C ALA A 216 -12.96 23.98 21.10
N CYS A 217 -14.06 24.31 21.78
CA CYS A 217 -15.09 23.33 22.15
C CYS A 217 -15.74 22.71 20.90
N ASP A 218 -16.06 23.50 19.88
CA ASP A 218 -16.64 23.02 18.62
C ASP A 218 -15.68 22.09 17.87
N THR A 219 -14.39 22.42 17.88
CA THR A 219 -13.34 21.58 17.26
C THR A 219 -13.26 20.20 17.92
N LEU A 220 -13.45 20.13 19.24
CA LEU A 220 -13.51 18.86 19.98
C LEU A 220 -14.92 18.22 19.95
N GLY A 221 -15.95 18.99 19.58
CA GLY A 221 -17.35 18.56 19.58
C GLY A 221 -17.94 18.41 20.99
N VAL A 222 -17.53 19.27 21.93
CA VAL A 222 -18.01 19.27 23.32
C VAL A 222 -18.85 20.50 23.62
N ASN A 223 -19.68 20.41 24.65
CA ASN A 223 -20.46 21.57 25.11
C ASN A 223 -19.52 22.66 25.67
N TYR A 224 -19.89 23.93 25.55
CA TYR A 224 -19.13 25.04 26.14
C TYR A 224 -19.05 24.99 27.68
N SER A 225 -19.99 24.27 28.32
CA SER A 225 -19.99 24.01 29.76
C SER A 225 -19.32 22.70 30.13
N ALA A 226 -18.68 22.02 29.17
CA ALA A 226 -18.08 20.71 29.38
C ALA A 226 -17.01 20.76 30.48
N ASP A 227 -17.01 19.74 31.33
CA ASP A 227 -15.98 19.61 32.35
C ASP A 227 -14.67 19.11 31.72
N LYS A 228 -13.55 19.31 32.44
CA LYS A 228 -12.23 18.85 32.02
C LYS A 228 -12.24 17.37 31.63
N TYR A 229 -13.00 16.54 32.36
CA TYR A 229 -13.14 15.13 32.04
C TYR A 229 -13.79 14.88 30.67
N GLU A 230 -14.81 15.65 30.31
CA GLU A 230 -15.53 15.53 29.04
C GLU A 230 -14.67 16.03 27.87
N ILE A 231 -13.99 17.16 28.03
CA ILE A 231 -13.03 17.71 27.06
C ILE A 231 -11.95 16.68 26.73
N LYS A 232 -11.41 16.04 27.77
CA LYS A 232 -10.40 15.00 27.70
C LYS A 232 -10.90 13.73 27.00
N LEU A 233 -12.13 13.31 27.28
CA LEU A 233 -12.74 12.16 26.63
C LEU A 233 -12.98 12.41 25.13
N ALA A 234 -13.47 13.59 24.79
CA ALA A 234 -13.70 13.99 23.40
C ALA A 234 -12.39 14.11 22.61
N TYR A 235 -11.35 14.68 23.22
CA TYR A 235 -10.00 14.72 22.65
C TYR A 235 -9.49 13.31 22.32
N ARG A 236 -9.59 12.35 23.25
CA ARG A 236 -9.20 10.95 23.01
C ARG A 236 -9.93 10.35 21.80
N LYS A 237 -11.23 10.61 21.68
CA LYS A 237 -12.07 10.10 20.58
C LYS A 237 -11.66 10.70 19.23
N MET A 238 -11.41 12.00 19.18
CA MET A 238 -11.00 12.70 17.97
C MET A 238 -9.56 12.37 17.56
N ALA A 239 -8.63 12.28 18.51
CA ALA A 239 -7.24 11.91 18.29
C ALA A 239 -7.13 10.52 17.63
N LYS A 240 -7.94 9.55 18.08
CA LYS A 240 -7.99 8.23 17.42
C LYS A 240 -8.54 8.30 16.00
N LYS A 241 -9.55 9.13 15.76
CA LYS A 241 -10.22 9.25 14.45
C LYS A 241 -9.33 9.89 13.38
N TYR A 242 -8.49 10.85 13.79
CA TYR A 242 -7.64 11.63 12.89
C TYR A 242 -6.15 11.34 13.06
N HIS A 243 -5.78 10.25 13.75
CA HIS A 243 -4.37 9.88 13.91
C HIS A 243 -3.71 9.65 12.54
N PRO A 244 -2.54 10.23 12.25
CA PRO A 244 -1.92 10.17 10.93
C PRO A 244 -1.54 8.75 10.48
N ASP A 245 -1.29 7.83 11.41
CA ASP A 245 -1.05 6.42 11.07
C ASP A 245 -2.33 5.63 10.77
N LEU A 246 -3.47 6.06 11.33
CA LEU A 246 -4.78 5.40 11.15
C LEU A 246 -5.59 6.00 10.01
N ASN A 247 -5.43 7.30 9.75
CA ASN A 247 -6.14 8.04 8.73
C ASN A 247 -5.16 8.71 7.76
N LYS A 248 -5.10 8.19 6.54
CA LYS A 248 -4.24 8.66 5.45
C LYS A 248 -4.96 9.62 4.48
N GLU A 249 -6.14 10.12 4.84
CA GLU A 249 -6.85 11.11 4.05
C GLU A 249 -6.09 12.44 4.01
N GLU A 250 -6.16 13.14 2.87
CA GLU A 250 -5.60 14.48 2.74
C GLU A 250 -6.28 15.43 3.75
N GLY A 251 -5.48 16.05 4.61
CA GLY A 251 -5.95 16.94 5.68
C GLY A 251 -6.16 16.30 7.06
N ALA A 252 -5.96 14.99 7.23
CA ALA A 252 -6.01 14.34 8.56
C ALA A 252 -4.97 14.95 9.53
N LYS A 253 -3.76 15.24 9.02
CA LYS A 253 -2.68 15.91 9.78
C LYS A 253 -3.09 17.31 10.24
N GLU A 254 -3.71 18.10 9.38
CA GLU A 254 -4.14 19.47 9.70
C GLU A 254 -5.27 19.47 10.73
N LYS A 255 -6.24 18.56 10.58
CA LYS A 255 -7.33 18.38 11.58
C LYS A 255 -6.78 17.93 12.92
N PHE A 256 -5.81 17.01 12.93
CA PHE A 256 -5.17 16.54 14.16
C PHE A 256 -4.43 17.68 14.88
N GLN A 257 -3.73 18.55 14.14
CA GLN A 257 -3.10 19.74 14.70
C GLN A 257 -4.12 20.70 15.33
N LYS A 258 -5.26 20.94 14.66
CA LYS A 258 -6.35 21.78 15.21
C LYS A 258 -6.96 21.18 16.48
N ILE A 259 -7.13 19.86 16.53
CA ILE A 259 -7.63 19.12 17.70
C ILE A 259 -6.67 19.27 18.89
N ASN A 260 -5.36 19.18 18.66
CA ASN A 260 -4.35 19.40 19.70
C ASN A 260 -4.36 20.84 20.22
N ALA A 261 -4.37 21.83 19.32
CA ALA A 261 -4.41 23.25 19.70
C ALA A 261 -5.67 23.62 20.49
N ALA A 262 -6.83 23.05 20.11
CA ALA A 262 -8.07 23.24 20.84
C ALA A 262 -8.01 22.67 22.26
N TYR A 263 -7.44 21.47 22.43
CA TYR A 263 -7.27 20.85 23.75
C TYR A 263 -6.28 21.64 24.63
N GLU A 264 -5.18 22.14 24.08
CA GLU A 264 -4.21 22.97 24.81
C GLU A 264 -4.81 24.28 25.30
N PHE A 265 -5.67 24.89 24.49
CA PHE A 265 -6.39 26.10 24.87
C PHE A 265 -7.42 25.83 25.97
N LEU A 266 -8.07 24.67 25.96
CA LEU A 266 -9.08 24.26 26.94
C LEU A 266 -8.45 23.70 28.23
N ASN A 267 -7.61 24.51 28.88
CA ASN A 267 -7.02 24.21 30.18
C ASN A 267 -7.90 24.71 31.35
N ASP A 268 -7.57 24.30 32.57
CA ASP A 268 -8.33 24.62 33.79
C ASP A 268 -8.52 26.13 33.97
N SER A 269 -7.48 26.92 33.73
CA SER A 269 -7.52 28.39 33.85
C SER A 269 -8.53 29.00 32.88
N ASN A 270 -8.53 28.52 31.63
CA ASN A 270 -9.41 29.05 30.57
C ASN A 270 -10.86 28.58 30.74
N ILE A 271 -11.06 27.33 31.19
CA ILE A 271 -12.38 26.80 31.54
C ILE A 271 -13.00 27.61 32.69
N GLU A 272 -12.23 27.86 33.76
CA GLU A 272 -12.70 28.68 34.88
C GLU A 272 -12.98 30.13 34.46
N MET A 273 -12.11 30.71 33.64
CA MET A 273 -12.28 32.06 33.13
C MET A 273 -13.55 32.17 32.27
N TYR A 274 -13.82 31.18 31.42
CA TYR A 274 -15.04 31.12 30.62
C TYR A 274 -16.29 31.00 31.51
N LYS A 275 -16.31 30.10 32.50
CA LYS A 275 -17.41 29.94 33.46
C LYS A 275 -17.72 31.25 34.21
N LYS A 276 -16.68 31.97 34.66
CA LYS A 276 -16.81 33.28 35.31
C LYS A 276 -17.40 34.35 34.38
N MET A 277 -17.20 34.25 33.06
CA MET A 277 -17.76 35.19 32.08
C MET A 277 -19.16 34.82 31.59
N SER A 278 -19.46 33.53 31.43
CA SER A 278 -20.73 33.04 30.89
C SER A 278 -21.85 32.99 31.93
N GLY A 279 -21.54 33.16 33.22
CA GLY A 279 -22.53 33.15 34.31
C GLY A 279 -23.14 31.77 34.55
N VAL A 280 -22.51 30.72 34.01
CA VAL A 280 -22.90 29.33 34.22
C VAL A 280 -22.27 28.85 35.53
N ASN A 281 -23.07 28.82 36.59
CA ASN A 281 -22.72 28.16 37.86
C ASN A 281 -22.99 26.66 37.77
#